data_AF-A0A0V1E9K9-F1
#
_entry.id   AF-A0A0V1E9K9-F1
#
_cell.length_a   1.000
_cell.length_b   1.000
_cell.length_c   1.000
_cell.angle_alpha   90.00
_cell.angle_beta   90.00
_cell.angle_gamma   90.00
#
_symmetry.space_group_name_H-M   'P 1'
#
loop_
_entity.id
_entity.type
_entity.pdbx_description
1 polymer ?
#
loop_
_entity_poly.entity_id
_entity_poly.type
_entity_poly.pdbx_seq_one_letter_code
_entity_poly.pdbx_strand_id
1 'polypeptide(L)'
;MSKTMLNTLSNFYNTLDQKIEKPVQTHLRRVYFSLSASLLAAAAGAYVHLFTDFISGSVWSVLGSLVLLITINATIHTRENELYRFLALMAFSALSGLSTGPLLDFVISVNASLIVTAFMVTAVLFGCFTLAALVAPDRKYLYLIGKLFE
;
A
#
# COMPACT_ATOMS: atom_id res chain seq x y z
N MET A 1 35.96 -31.87 6.56
CA MET A 1 35.19 -30.85 7.29
C MET A 1 35.21 -29.49 6.61
N SER A 2 36.38 -28.86 6.37
CA SER A 2 36.48 -27.56 5.66
C SER A 2 35.88 -27.56 4.24
N LYS A 3 36.15 -28.60 3.42
CA LYS A 3 35.59 -28.73 2.06
C LYS A 3 34.07 -28.84 2.03
N THR A 4 33.47 -29.48 3.03
CA THR A 4 32.02 -29.61 3.16
C THR A 4 31.38 -28.25 3.45
N MET A 5 32.01 -27.47 4.34
CA MET A 5 31.52 -26.13 4.69
C MET A 5 31.63 -25.14 3.53
N LEU A 6 32.71 -25.20 2.76
CA LEU A 6 32.89 -24.40 1.54
C LEU A 6 31.83 -24.74 0.48
N ASN A 7 31.50 -26.03 0.32
CA ASN A 7 30.43 -26.45 -0.59
C ASN A 7 29.04 -25.99 -0.10
N THR A 8 28.80 -25.97 1.22
CA THR A 8 27.56 -25.42 1.77
C THR A 8 27.46 -23.91 1.53
N LEU A 9 28.58 -23.17 1.69
CA LEU A 9 28.64 -21.73 1.42
C LEU A 9 28.48 -21.40 -0.07
N SER A 10 29.09 -22.17 -0.97
CA SER A 10 28.91 -21.98 -2.41
C SER A 10 27.49 -22.30 -2.86
N ASN A 11 26.87 -23.33 -2.29
CA ASN A 11 25.48 -23.67 -2.58
C ASN A 11 24.53 -22.61 -2.03
N PHE A 12 24.81 -22.06 -0.85
CA PHE A 12 24.07 -20.93 -0.30
C PHE A 12 24.21 -19.69 -1.16
N TYR A 13 25.43 -19.34 -1.58
CA TYR A 13 25.68 -18.23 -2.51
C TYR A 13 24.94 -18.42 -3.84
N ASN A 14 24.98 -19.61 -4.43
CA ASN A 14 24.25 -19.93 -5.65
C ASN A 14 22.71 -19.88 -5.46
N THR A 15 22.21 -20.18 -4.26
CA THR A 15 20.78 -20.04 -3.92
C THR A 15 20.39 -18.57 -3.74
N LEU A 16 21.30 -17.74 -3.21
CA LEU A 16 21.13 -16.30 -3.11
C LEU A 16 21.15 -15.61 -4.48
N ASP A 17 21.94 -16.13 -5.42
CA ASP A 17 22.05 -15.65 -6.80
C ASP A 17 20.93 -16.16 -7.71
N GLN A 18 20.06 -17.04 -7.21
CA GLN A 18 18.84 -17.38 -7.94
C GLN A 18 17.90 -16.18 -7.96
N LYS A 19 17.67 -15.67 -9.17
CA LYS A 19 16.72 -14.58 -9.46
C LYS A 19 15.39 -14.82 -8.76
N ILE A 20 14.78 -13.74 -8.27
CA ILE A 20 13.44 -13.78 -7.66
C ILE A 20 12.46 -14.52 -8.58
N GLU A 21 11.69 -15.43 -7.99
CA GLU A 21 10.63 -16.14 -8.70
C GLU A 21 9.66 -15.15 -9.33
N LYS A 22 9.45 -15.27 -10.65
CA LYS A 22 8.42 -14.54 -11.41
C LYS A 22 7.06 -14.43 -10.70
N PRO A 23 6.54 -15.44 -9.97
CA PRO A 23 5.29 -15.30 -9.22
C PRO A 23 5.33 -14.26 -8.10
N VAL A 24 6.45 -14.11 -7.38
CA VAL A 24 6.58 -13.14 -6.27
C VAL A 24 6.61 -11.71 -6.79
N GLN A 25 7.36 -11.45 -7.88
CA GLN A 25 7.36 -10.13 -8.53
C GLN A 25 5.96 -9.76 -9.05
N THR A 26 5.24 -10.74 -9.59
CA THR A 26 3.85 -10.52 -10.07
C THR A 26 2.92 -10.17 -8.92
N HIS A 27 3.06 -10.85 -7.77
CA HIS A 27 2.28 -10.53 -6.57
C HIS A 27 2.62 -9.13 -6.03
N LEU A 28 3.90 -8.80 -5.86
CA LEU A 28 4.34 -7.47 -5.41
C LEU A 28 3.81 -6.38 -6.33
N ARG A 29 3.91 -6.55 -7.66
CA ARG A 29 3.38 -5.59 -8.62
C ARG A 29 1.89 -5.33 -8.42
N ARG A 30 1.09 -6.37 -8.14
CA ARG A 30 -0.34 -6.21 -7.87
C ARG A 30 -0.61 -5.47 -6.57
N VAL A 31 0.16 -5.75 -5.51
CA VAL A 31 0.05 -5.06 -4.22
C VAL A 31 0.41 -3.59 -4.34
N TYR A 32 1.56 -3.26 -4.93
CA TYR A 32 1.98 -1.87 -5.13
C TYR A 32 1.02 -1.09 -6.03
N PHE A 33 0.48 -1.74 -7.06
CA PHE A 33 -0.56 -1.15 -7.89
C PHE A 33 -1.83 -0.86 -7.09
N SER A 34 -2.30 -1.84 -6.31
CA SER A 34 -3.46 -1.68 -5.44
C SER A 34 -3.29 -0.56 -4.42
N LEU A 35 -2.11 -0.46 -3.81
CA LEU A 35 -1.77 0.54 -2.81
C LEU A 35 -1.67 1.95 -3.42
N SER A 36 -1.09 2.06 -4.62
CA SER A 36 -1.05 3.33 -5.35
C SER A 36 -2.46 3.79 -5.74
N ALA A 37 -3.28 2.87 -6.23
CA ALA A 37 -4.65 3.15 -6.61
C ALA A 37 -5.49 3.59 -5.39
N SER A 38 -5.36 2.90 -4.26
CA SER A 38 -6.07 3.28 -3.04
C SER A 38 -5.62 4.64 -2.52
N LEU A 39 -4.32 4.97 -2.59
CA LEU A 39 -3.80 6.29 -2.24
C LEU A 39 -4.40 7.40 -3.11
N LEU A 40 -4.49 7.19 -4.42
CA LEU A 40 -5.13 8.14 -5.34
C LEU A 40 -6.63 8.29 -5.04
N ALA A 41 -7.33 7.20 -4.76
CA ALA A 41 -8.74 7.24 -4.37
C ALA A 41 -8.95 8.02 -3.06
N ALA A 42 -8.11 7.78 -2.05
CA ALA A 42 -8.15 8.54 -0.80
C ALA A 42 -7.85 10.03 -1.02
N ALA A 43 -6.85 10.36 -1.82
CA ALA A 43 -6.52 11.74 -2.16
C ALA A 43 -7.68 12.45 -2.89
N ALA A 44 -8.34 11.75 -3.83
CA ALA A 44 -9.53 12.26 -4.51
C ALA A 44 -10.69 12.49 -3.51
N GLY A 45 -10.90 11.55 -2.57
CA GLY A 45 -11.90 11.70 -1.52
C GLY A 45 -11.64 12.89 -0.59
N ALA A 46 -10.39 13.06 -0.16
CA ALA A 46 -9.97 14.22 0.64
C ALA A 46 -10.15 15.54 -0.14
N TYR A 47 -9.81 15.56 -1.43
CA TYR A 47 -10.01 16.73 -2.28
C TYR A 47 -11.48 17.11 -2.45
N VAL A 48 -12.37 16.13 -2.67
CA VAL A 48 -13.82 16.35 -2.77
C VAL A 48 -14.39 16.95 -1.47
N HIS A 49 -13.86 16.54 -0.31
CA HIS A 49 -14.24 17.11 0.99
C HIS A 49 -13.90 18.61 1.07
N LEU A 50 -12.70 19.02 0.64
CA LEU A 50 -12.28 20.43 0.65
C LEU A 50 -13.15 21.35 -0.21
N PHE A 51 -13.82 20.83 -1.25
CA PHE A 51 -14.74 21.60 -2.11
C PHE A 51 -16.19 21.54 -1.66
N THR A 52 -16.54 20.60 -0.78
CA THR A 52 -17.92 20.39 -0.34
C THR A 52 -17.99 20.60 1.18
N ASP A 53 -18.14 21.85 1.61
CA ASP A 53 -18.39 22.27 3.01
C ASP A 53 -19.62 21.58 3.66
N PHE A 54 -20.38 20.79 2.88
CA PHE A 54 -21.61 20.12 3.29
C PHE A 54 -21.38 18.73 3.91
N ILE A 55 -20.22 18.11 3.73
CA ILE A 55 -19.90 16.77 4.30
C ILE A 55 -18.84 16.90 5.41
N SER A 56 -18.74 18.07 6.02
CA SER A 56 -17.89 18.33 7.19
C SER A 56 -18.27 17.37 8.32
N GLY A 57 -17.46 16.33 8.53
CA GLY A 57 -17.57 15.41 9.67
C GLY A 57 -18.87 14.59 9.75
N SER A 58 -19.55 14.32 8.64
CA SER A 58 -20.80 13.57 8.69
C SER A 58 -20.56 12.14 9.15
N VAL A 59 -21.27 11.72 10.22
CA VAL A 59 -21.37 10.33 10.71
C VAL A 59 -21.64 9.34 9.56
N TRP A 60 -22.22 9.81 8.45
CA TRP A 60 -22.42 9.05 7.21
C TRP A 60 -21.15 8.56 6.53
N SER A 61 -20.05 9.31 6.56
CA SER A 61 -18.77 8.87 5.98
C SER A 61 -18.15 7.75 6.80
N VAL A 62 -18.24 7.83 8.13
CA VAL A 62 -17.78 6.78 9.05
C VAL A 62 -18.69 5.55 8.99
N LEU A 63 -20.01 5.74 8.90
CA LEU A 63 -20.96 4.64 8.72
C LEU A 63 -20.78 3.97 7.36
N GLY A 64 -20.56 4.73 6.29
CA GLY A 64 -20.27 4.17 4.97
C GLY A 64 -18.94 3.40 4.95
N SER A 65 -17.92 3.85 5.69
CA SER A 65 -16.64 3.12 5.74
C SER A 65 -16.79 1.83 6.54
N LEU A 66 -17.62 1.84 7.59
CA LEU A 66 -17.97 0.66 8.37
C LEU A 66 -18.76 -0.36 7.54
N VAL A 67 -19.76 0.10 6.77
CA VAL A 67 -20.54 -0.74 5.86
C VAL A 67 -19.64 -1.37 4.80
N LEU A 68 -18.73 -0.60 4.19
CA LEU A 68 -17.79 -1.16 3.23
C LEU A 68 -16.81 -2.16 3.85
N LEU A 69 -16.37 -1.93 5.09
CA LEU A 69 -15.49 -2.86 5.80
C LEU A 69 -16.21 -4.18 6.14
N ILE A 70 -17.51 -4.10 6.45
CA ILE A 70 -18.39 -5.27 6.60
C ILE A 70 -18.60 -5.97 5.25
N THR A 71 -18.83 -5.23 4.16
CA THR A 71 -18.95 -5.80 2.79
C THR A 71 -17.66 -6.51 2.37
N ILE A 72 -16.48 -5.95 2.68
CA ILE A 72 -15.19 -6.56 2.39
C ILE A 72 -14.99 -7.86 3.19
N ASN A 73 -15.40 -7.89 4.47
CA ASN A 73 -15.34 -9.10 5.31
C ASN A 73 -16.38 -10.17 4.92
N ALA A 74 -17.57 -9.76 4.48
CA ALA A 74 -18.66 -10.67 4.12
C ALA A 74 -18.50 -11.27 2.71
N THR A 75 -17.62 -10.71 1.86
CA THR A 75 -17.43 -11.19 0.48
C THR A 75 -16.57 -12.44 0.43
N ILE A 76 -17.16 -13.56 -0.02
CA ILE A 76 -16.52 -14.86 -0.22
C ILE A 76 -15.34 -14.76 -1.21
N HIS A 77 -14.23 -15.43 -0.90
CA HIS A 77 -12.99 -15.45 -1.68
C HIS A 77 -13.13 -16.25 -3.00
N THR A 78 -13.82 -15.68 -3.97
CA THR A 78 -13.94 -16.23 -5.32
C THR A 78 -13.21 -15.35 -6.33
N ARG A 79 -12.53 -15.97 -7.31
CA ARG A 79 -11.69 -15.31 -8.35
C ARG A 79 -12.47 -14.30 -9.21
N GLU A 80 -13.78 -14.47 -9.31
CA GLU A 80 -14.71 -13.56 -10.01
C GLU A 80 -15.01 -12.28 -9.21
N ASN A 81 -14.90 -12.35 -7.88
CA ASN A 81 -15.15 -11.22 -6.96
C ASN A 81 -13.88 -10.42 -6.62
N GLU A 82 -12.72 -10.76 -7.20
CA GLU A 82 -11.45 -10.04 -6.94
C GLU A 82 -11.55 -8.57 -7.36
N LEU A 83 -12.21 -8.30 -8.49
CA LEU A 83 -12.51 -6.95 -8.97
C LEU A 83 -13.48 -6.20 -8.05
N TYR A 84 -14.55 -6.87 -7.58
CA TYR A 84 -15.50 -6.29 -6.63
C TYR A 84 -14.81 -5.92 -5.31
N ARG A 85 -13.90 -6.75 -4.82
CA ARG A 85 -13.09 -6.44 -3.63
C ARG A 85 -12.14 -5.28 -3.87
N PHE A 86 -11.50 -5.21 -5.04
CA PHE A 86 -10.65 -4.08 -5.41
C PHE A 86 -11.44 -2.77 -5.47
N LEU A 87 -12.62 -2.77 -6.10
CA LEU A 87 -13.50 -1.59 -6.15
C LEU A 87 -14.04 -1.20 -4.77
N ALA A 88 -14.39 -2.18 -3.93
CA ALA A 88 -14.78 -1.93 -2.55
C ALA A 88 -13.61 -1.32 -1.75
N LEU A 89 -12.37 -1.79 -1.93
CA LEU A 89 -11.19 -1.18 -1.34
C LEU A 89 -10.99 0.26 -1.81
N MET A 90 -11.18 0.54 -3.10
CA MET A 90 -11.09 1.89 -3.66
C MET A 90 -12.14 2.83 -3.07
N ALA A 91 -13.39 2.38 -2.97
CA ALA A 91 -14.47 3.14 -2.36
C ALA A 91 -14.25 3.35 -0.85
N PHE A 92 -13.75 2.34 -0.13
CA PHE A 92 -13.39 2.47 1.29
C PHE A 92 -12.25 3.48 1.47
N SER A 93 -11.24 3.44 0.59
CA SER A 93 -10.11 4.37 0.62
C SER A 93 -10.54 5.81 0.34
N ALA A 94 -11.40 6.02 -0.67
CA ALA A 94 -11.98 7.33 -0.96
C ALA A 94 -12.78 7.87 0.24
N LEU A 95 -13.62 7.04 0.85
CA LEU A 95 -14.42 7.44 1.99
C LEU A 95 -13.59 7.71 3.25
N SER A 96 -12.51 6.95 3.44
CA SER A 96 -11.50 7.22 4.47
C SER A 96 -10.81 8.57 4.23
N GLY A 97 -10.52 8.90 2.96
CA GLY A 97 -10.02 10.21 2.55
C GLY A 97 -10.98 11.36 2.86
N LEU A 98 -12.29 11.17 2.63
CA LEU A 98 -13.31 12.13 3.07
C LEU A 98 -13.32 12.29 4.59
N SER A 99 -13.21 11.19 5.33
CA SER A 99 -13.21 11.24 6.81
C SER A 99 -11.99 11.96 7.38
N THR A 100 -10.86 11.99 6.68
CA THR A 100 -9.67 12.78 7.08
C THR A 100 -9.80 14.28 6.79
N GLY A 101 -10.89 14.71 6.17
CA GLY A 101 -11.16 16.11 5.82
C GLY A 101 -11.05 17.11 6.99
N PRO A 102 -11.72 16.90 8.14
CA PRO A 102 -11.60 17.80 9.29
C PRO A 102 -10.17 17.90 9.85
N LEU A 103 -9.37 16.83 9.70
CA LEU A 103 -7.94 16.86 10.04
C LEU A 103 -7.16 17.74 9.07
N LEU A 104 -7.49 17.71 7.78
CA LEU A 104 -6.88 18.57 6.77
C LEU A 104 -7.26 20.04 7.02
N ASP A 105 -8.50 20.34 7.40
CA ASP A 105 -8.93 21.70 7.75
C ASP A 105 -8.11 22.27 8.92
N PHE A 106 -7.83 21.45 9.93
CA PHE A 106 -6.93 21.82 11.02
C PHE A 106 -5.52 22.14 10.52
N VAL A 107 -4.95 21.31 9.65
CA VAL A 107 -3.61 21.55 9.09
C VAL A 107 -3.60 22.79 8.18
N ILE A 108 -4.66 23.03 7.41
CA ILE A 108 -4.81 24.24 6.58
C ILE A 108 -4.81 25.49 7.45
N SER A 109 -5.50 25.46 8.60
CA SER A 109 -5.55 26.58 9.54
C SER A 109 -4.18 26.95 10.13
N VAL A 110 -3.26 25.97 10.22
CA VAL A 110 -1.87 26.20 10.67
C VAL A 110 -0.99 26.64 9.50
N ASN A 111 -0.88 25.77 8.48
CA ASN A 111 -0.13 26.06 7.26
C ASN A 111 -0.47 25.05 6.13
N ALA A 112 -1.12 25.53 5.07
CA ALA A 112 -1.50 24.70 3.93
C ALA A 112 -0.30 24.08 3.15
N SER A 113 0.90 24.67 3.21
CA SER A 113 2.08 24.15 2.53
C SER A 113 2.54 22.79 3.08
N LEU A 114 2.20 22.48 4.34
CA LEU A 114 2.53 21.20 4.97
C LEU A 114 1.86 20.01 4.27
N ILE A 115 0.66 20.19 3.74
CA ILE A 115 -0.09 19.11 3.07
C ILE A 115 0.64 18.69 1.79
N VAL A 116 1.03 19.67 0.96
CA VAL A 116 1.70 19.42 -0.32
C VAL A 116 3.10 18.85 -0.10
N THR A 117 3.85 19.36 0.88
CA THR A 117 5.19 18.87 1.18
C THR A 117 5.16 17.45 1.75
N ALA A 118 4.25 17.14 2.68
CA ALA A 118 4.07 15.78 3.20
C ALA A 118 3.66 14.78 2.10
N PHE A 119 2.74 15.18 1.21
CA PHE A 119 2.33 14.36 0.09
C PHE A 119 3.48 14.10 -0.91
N MET A 120 4.28 15.12 -1.22
CA MET A 120 5.46 14.97 -2.10
C MET A 120 6.50 14.03 -1.50
N VAL A 121 6.87 14.20 -0.22
CA VAL A 121 7.85 13.35 0.45
C VAL A 121 7.38 11.90 0.47
N THR A 122 6.11 11.67 0.83
CA THR A 122 5.53 10.32 0.85
C THR A 122 5.46 9.70 -0.55
N ALA A 123 5.08 10.47 -1.58
CA ALA A 123 5.05 9.99 -2.96
C ALA A 123 6.45 9.63 -3.48
N VAL A 124 7.47 10.44 -3.17
CA VAL A 124 8.86 10.16 -3.57
C VAL A 124 9.39 8.91 -2.87
N LEU A 125 9.22 8.79 -1.55
CA LEU A 125 9.65 7.60 -0.80
C LEU A 125 8.92 6.35 -1.28
N PHE A 126 7.60 6.43 -1.45
CA PHE A 126 6.79 5.33 -1.93
C PHE A 126 7.19 4.91 -3.36
N GLY A 127 7.44 5.88 -4.25
CA GLY A 127 7.92 5.63 -5.60
C GLY A 127 9.31 4.97 -5.60
N CYS A 128 10.23 5.45 -4.77
CA CYS A 128 11.56 4.86 -4.61
C CYS A 128 11.47 3.41 -4.14
N PHE A 129 10.66 3.12 -3.12
CA PHE A 129 10.47 1.75 -2.64
C PHE A 129 9.72 0.86 -3.63
N THR A 130 8.75 1.39 -4.37
CA THR A 130 8.05 0.65 -5.43
C THR A 130 9.01 0.27 -6.54
N LEU A 131 9.86 1.21 -6.99
CA LEU A 131 10.90 0.95 -7.99
C LEU A 131 11.94 -0.04 -7.46
N ALA A 132 12.42 0.13 -6.23
CA ALA A 132 13.35 -0.80 -5.60
C ALA A 132 12.76 -2.22 -5.53
N ALA A 133 11.49 -2.35 -5.17
CA ALA A 133 10.81 -3.65 -5.08
C ALA A 133 10.57 -4.30 -6.46
N LEU A 134 10.37 -3.50 -7.52
CA LEU A 134 10.18 -4.00 -8.89
C LEU A 134 11.49 -4.30 -9.62
N VAL A 135 12.55 -3.54 -9.34
CA VAL A 135 13.86 -3.67 -9.98
C VAL A 135 14.74 -4.70 -9.26
N ALA A 136 14.50 -5.00 -7.98
CA ALA A 136 15.28 -5.98 -7.22
C ALA A 136 15.20 -7.40 -7.84
N PRO A 137 16.30 -7.91 -8.43
CA PRO A 137 16.33 -9.21 -9.06
C PRO A 137 16.73 -10.33 -8.09
N ASP A 138 17.19 -10.01 -6.87
CA ASP A 138 17.84 -10.96 -5.97
C ASP A 138 17.06 -11.21 -4.67
N ARG A 139 16.91 -12.49 -4.30
CA ARG A 139 16.28 -12.95 -3.04
C ARG A 139 17.07 -12.56 -1.78
N LYS A 140 18.27 -11.99 -1.94
CA LYS A 140 19.21 -11.59 -0.89
C LYS A 140 18.55 -10.68 0.17
N TYR A 141 17.69 -9.75 -0.24
CA TYR A 141 17.00 -8.84 0.68
C TYR A 141 15.87 -9.50 1.48
N LEU A 142 15.23 -10.53 0.92
CA LEU A 142 14.14 -11.26 1.59
C LEU A 142 14.68 -12.12 2.74
N TYR A 143 15.88 -12.67 2.58
CA TYR A 143 16.59 -13.40 3.65
C TYR A 143 17.07 -12.47 4.77
N LEU A 144 17.49 -11.24 4.45
CA LEU A 144 17.87 -10.24 5.47
C LEU A 144 16.68 -9.82 6.35
N ILE A 145 15.49 -9.64 5.75
CA ILE A 145 14.27 -9.31 6.51
C ILE A 145 13.83 -10.50 7.38
N GLY A 146 13.91 -11.73 6.86
CA GLY A 146 13.58 -12.93 7.64
C GLY A 146 14.50 -13.15 8.85
N LYS A 147 15.78 -12.78 8.76
CA LYS A 147 16.73 -12.84 9.88
C LYS A 147 16.56 -11.74 10.93
N LEU A 148 15.75 -10.72 10.66
CA LEU A 148 15.45 -9.62 11.57
C LEU A 148 14.19 -9.88 12.41
N PHE A 149 13.35 -10.84 11.98
CA PHE A 149 12.12 -11.27 12.66
C PHE A 149 12.27 -12.59 13.42
N GLU A 150 13.50 -13.14 13.49
CA GLU A 150 13.90 -14.27 14.33
C GLU A 150 14.74 -13.75 15.50
#